data_AF-A0A8V5GD54-F1
#
_entry.id   AF-A0A8V5GD54-F1
#
_cell.length_a   1.000
_cell.length_b   1.000
_cell.length_c   1.000
_cell.angle_alpha   90.00
_cell.angle_beta   90.00
_cell.angle_gamma   90.00
#
_symmetry.space_group_name_H-M   'P 1'
#
loop_
_entity.id
_entity.type
_entity.pdbx_description
1 polymer ?
#
loop_
_entity_poly.entity_id
_entity_poly.type
_entity_poly.pdbx_seq_one_letter_code
_entity_poly.pdbx_strand_id
1 'polypeptide(L)'
;MSAACAVSPEAQLPLPPGERDPPAKAMRRRLRQGHREEWEQLSWLGEGEGGGGRRSEPRALARTATAARGEEEAEEERLEREHFRRIINAFRYYGTNMHERVNRTERQFKSLPANQQSLLPQYLPHLDKIRKYVCKNGPFHTPDINSVHLASTFDMDKLKSTLKQFVRDWSEEGKPERESCYQPIISEIVKNFQRKMVIVF
;
A
#
# COMPACT_ATOMS: atom_id res chain seq x y z
N MET A 1 21.17 27.89 -39.51
CA MET A 1 19.79 28.11 -39.04
C MET A 1 19.47 26.99 -38.06
N SER A 2 19.51 27.26 -36.76
CA SER A 2 19.24 26.28 -35.71
C SER A 2 18.18 26.88 -34.79
N ALA A 3 17.01 26.25 -34.72
CA ALA A 3 15.90 26.66 -33.87
C ALA A 3 15.82 25.69 -32.69
N ALA A 4 16.06 26.21 -31.48
CA ALA A 4 15.82 25.52 -30.23
C ALA A 4 14.33 25.66 -29.87
N CYS A 5 13.60 24.54 -29.78
CA CYS A 5 12.25 24.52 -29.21
C CYS A 5 12.34 24.46 -27.68
N ALA A 6 11.91 25.53 -27.01
CA ALA A 6 11.67 25.57 -25.57
C ALA A 6 10.32 24.89 -25.26
N VAL A 7 10.30 23.96 -24.31
CA VAL A 7 9.07 23.35 -23.78
C VAL A 7 8.72 24.06 -22.47
N SER A 8 7.56 24.71 -22.43
CA SER A 8 7.00 25.36 -21.24
C SER A 8 6.56 24.34 -20.17
N PRO A 9 6.50 24.72 -18.88
CA PRO A 9 6.04 23.84 -17.82
C PRO A 9 4.50 23.71 -17.83
N GLU A 10 3.98 22.49 -17.77
CA GLU A 10 2.55 22.18 -17.60
C GLU A 10 1.98 22.85 -16.34
N ALA A 11 0.94 23.67 -16.52
CA ALA A 11 0.11 24.16 -15.43
C ALA A 11 -0.94 23.07 -15.07
N GLN A 12 -0.81 22.46 -13.89
CA GLN A 12 -1.76 21.46 -13.40
C GLN A 12 -3.09 22.14 -12.98
N LEU A 13 -4.22 21.66 -13.52
CA LEU A 13 -5.56 22.16 -13.19
C LEU A 13 -5.92 22.01 -11.68
N PRO A 14 -6.74 22.91 -11.11
CA PRO A 14 -7.20 22.80 -9.72
C PRO A 14 -8.20 21.65 -9.53
N LEU A 15 -8.10 20.96 -8.38
CA LEU A 15 -9.03 19.89 -7.97
C LEU A 15 -10.34 20.45 -7.37
N PRO A 16 -11.47 19.71 -7.47
CA PRO A 16 -12.79 20.15 -7.00
C PRO A 16 -12.93 20.18 -5.46
N PRO A 17 -13.86 20.96 -4.89
CA PRO A 17 -13.93 21.21 -3.45
C PRO A 17 -14.68 20.08 -2.71
N GLY A 18 -14.00 19.37 -1.81
CA GLY A 18 -14.66 18.43 -0.88
C GLY A 18 -13.77 17.40 -0.16
N GLU A 19 -12.61 17.05 -0.70
CA GLU A 19 -11.70 16.08 -0.08
C GLU A 19 -10.57 16.79 0.68
N ARG A 20 -10.50 16.61 2.00
CA ARG A 20 -9.33 17.02 2.78
C ARG A 20 -8.22 15.98 2.57
N ASP A 21 -7.05 16.45 2.16
CA ASP A 21 -5.86 15.61 2.02
C ASP A 21 -5.54 14.88 3.35
N PRO A 22 -5.17 13.59 3.32
CA PRO A 22 -4.63 12.89 4.49
C PRO A 22 -3.43 13.67 5.08
N PRO A 23 -3.22 13.66 6.42
CA PRO A 23 -2.24 14.51 7.09
C PRO A 23 -0.83 14.42 6.48
N ALA A 24 -0.39 13.21 6.11
CA ALA A 24 0.90 12.96 5.48
C ALA A 24 1.02 13.57 4.07
N LYS A 25 -0.07 13.62 3.28
CA LYS A 25 -0.08 14.24 1.94
C LYS A 25 -0.13 15.76 2.04
N ALA A 26 -0.89 16.30 2.99
CA ALA A 26 -0.94 17.73 3.28
C ALA A 26 0.43 18.26 3.76
N MET A 27 1.13 17.49 4.60
CA MET A 27 2.48 17.81 5.09
C MET A 27 3.50 17.81 3.95
N ARG A 28 3.50 16.78 3.09
CA ARG A 28 4.37 16.72 1.89
C ARG A 28 4.09 17.84 0.89
N ARG A 29 2.83 18.31 0.78
CA ARG A 29 2.46 19.45 -0.07
C ARG A 29 2.94 20.78 0.50
N ARG A 30 2.82 20.98 1.82
CA ARG A 30 3.37 22.14 2.54
C ARG A 30 4.89 22.19 2.49
N LEU A 31 5.56 21.06 2.67
CA LEU A 31 7.02 20.94 2.52
C LEU A 31 7.48 21.33 1.11
N ARG A 32 6.77 20.91 0.06
CA ARG A 32 7.10 21.30 -1.32
C ARG A 32 6.82 22.77 -1.66
N GLN A 33 5.87 23.41 -1.00
CA GLN A 33 5.57 24.85 -1.19
C GLN A 33 6.53 25.73 -0.38
N GLY A 34 6.80 25.38 0.89
CA GLY A 34 7.76 26.12 1.72
C GLY A 34 9.20 26.04 1.18
N HIS A 35 9.60 24.88 0.67
CA HIS A 35 10.94 24.67 0.10
C HIS A 35 11.14 25.27 -1.30
N ARG A 36 10.13 25.96 -1.87
CA ARG A 36 10.27 26.74 -3.12
C ARG A 36 10.41 28.23 -2.83
N GLU A 37 9.65 28.75 -1.88
CA GLU A 37 9.67 30.19 -1.52
C GLU A 37 10.93 30.58 -0.73
N GLU A 38 11.52 29.65 0.03
CA GLU A 38 12.72 29.90 0.84
C GLU A 38 14.02 30.01 0.01
N TRP A 39 14.13 29.26 -1.10
CA TRP A 39 15.31 29.28 -1.97
C TRP A 39 15.31 30.44 -2.97
N GLU A 40 14.14 30.95 -3.37
CA GLU A 40 14.05 32.13 -4.23
C GLU A 40 14.39 33.42 -3.45
N GLN A 41 14.04 33.51 -2.15
CA GLN A 41 14.40 34.66 -1.29
C GLN A 41 15.87 34.66 -0.83
N LEU A 42 16.52 33.50 -0.68
CA LEU A 42 17.93 33.41 -0.29
C LEU A 42 18.92 33.73 -1.44
N SER A 43 18.44 33.95 -2.66
CA SER A 43 19.28 34.25 -3.82
C SER A 43 19.63 35.73 -4.01
N TRP A 44 19.12 36.64 -3.15
CA TRP A 44 19.24 38.10 -3.34
C TRP A 44 19.79 38.91 -2.15
N LEU A 45 20.54 38.32 -1.23
CA LEU A 45 21.24 39.07 -0.18
C LEU A 45 22.73 38.73 -0.08
N GLY A 46 23.48 39.22 -1.07
CA GLY A 46 24.88 39.64 -0.99
C GLY A 46 25.05 40.71 -2.06
N GLU A 47 25.39 41.98 -1.78
CA GLU A 47 26.51 42.46 -0.98
C GLU A 47 26.13 43.72 -0.19
N GLY A 48 26.63 43.85 1.04
CA GLY A 48 26.48 45.04 1.88
C GLY A 48 27.28 44.90 3.16
N GLU A 49 28.37 45.65 3.26
CA GLU A 49 29.29 45.70 4.40
C GLU A 49 28.60 46.08 5.71
N GLY A 50 29.12 45.56 6.84
CA GLY A 50 29.02 46.24 8.13
C GLY A 50 28.64 45.39 9.34
N GLY A 51 29.56 45.32 10.31
CA GLY A 51 29.22 45.42 11.73
C GLY A 51 28.96 44.11 12.49
N GLY A 52 29.72 43.91 13.56
CA GLY A 52 29.74 42.70 14.38
C GLY A 52 28.43 42.41 15.14
N GLY A 53 28.14 41.12 15.28
CA GLY A 53 27.06 40.59 16.11
C GLY A 53 27.15 39.07 16.19
N ARG A 54 27.17 38.53 17.42
CA ARG A 54 27.33 37.11 17.79
C ARG A 54 26.56 36.15 16.85
N ARG A 55 27.29 35.44 15.99
CA ARG A 55 26.76 34.37 15.12
C ARG A 55 26.99 33.00 15.76
N SER A 56 26.24 32.69 16.81
CA SER A 56 26.27 31.38 17.46
C SER A 56 24.89 30.72 17.56
N GLU A 57 24.08 30.81 16.51
CA GLU A 57 22.75 30.17 16.44
C GLU A 57 22.44 29.29 15.21
N PRO A 58 23.23 29.21 14.11
CA PRO A 58 22.90 28.26 13.02
C PRO A 58 23.11 26.79 13.43
N ARG A 59 24.07 26.53 14.32
CA ARG A 59 24.51 25.18 14.70
C ARG A 59 23.59 24.54 15.74
N ALA A 60 22.91 25.33 16.56
CA ALA A 60 21.91 24.84 17.52
C ALA A 60 20.62 24.42 16.78
N LEU A 61 20.13 25.28 15.88
CA LEU A 61 18.95 25.00 15.04
C LEU A 61 19.18 23.81 14.09
N ALA A 62 20.38 23.67 13.51
CA ALA A 62 20.73 22.50 12.70
C ALA A 62 20.81 21.20 13.52
N ARG A 63 21.26 21.28 14.78
CA ARG A 63 21.32 20.12 15.70
C ARG A 63 19.94 19.70 16.20
N THR A 64 19.04 20.64 16.46
CA THR A 64 17.65 20.34 16.81
C THR A 64 16.88 19.80 15.60
N ALA A 65 17.12 20.31 14.39
CA ALA A 65 16.51 19.78 13.17
C ALA A 65 16.99 18.35 12.85
N THR A 66 18.27 18.05 13.06
CA THR A 66 18.80 16.68 12.88
C THR A 66 18.33 15.73 13.97
N ALA A 67 18.20 16.18 15.22
CA ALA A 67 17.60 15.39 16.30
C ALA A 67 16.11 15.11 16.04
N ALA A 68 15.33 16.12 15.64
CA ALA A 68 13.92 15.96 15.29
C ALA A 68 13.72 15.00 14.11
N ARG A 69 14.60 15.06 13.10
CA ARG A 69 14.58 14.10 11.98
C ARG A 69 14.90 12.67 12.42
N GLY A 70 15.84 12.51 13.36
CA GLY A 70 16.15 11.20 13.93
C GLY A 70 15.01 10.62 14.78
N GLU A 71 14.28 11.47 15.50
CA GLU A 71 13.08 11.07 16.25
C GLU A 71 11.92 10.67 15.32
N GLU A 72 11.73 11.40 14.21
CA GLU A 72 10.73 11.07 13.19
C GLU A 72 11.05 9.73 12.50
N GLU A 73 12.30 9.53 12.07
CA GLU A 73 12.75 8.26 11.47
C GLU A 73 12.57 7.07 12.45
N ALA A 74 12.85 7.26 13.75
CA ALA A 74 12.66 6.22 14.76
C ALA A 74 11.17 5.88 15.01
N GLU A 75 10.29 6.88 14.95
CA GLU A 75 8.85 6.68 15.08
C GLU A 75 8.27 5.98 13.83
N GLU A 76 8.72 6.35 12.62
CA GLU A 76 8.37 5.63 11.39
C GLU A 76 8.77 4.15 11.48
N GLU A 77 10.00 3.86 11.92
CA GLU A 77 10.46 2.48 12.09
C GLU A 77 9.62 1.70 13.12
N ARG A 78 9.22 2.35 14.21
CA ARG A 78 8.32 1.74 15.21
C ARG A 78 6.95 1.41 14.60
N LEU A 79 6.37 2.35 13.85
CA LEU A 79 5.09 2.16 13.17
C LEU A 79 5.17 1.05 12.10
N GLU A 80 6.28 0.94 11.38
CA GLU A 80 6.52 -0.15 10.43
C GLU A 80 6.59 -1.51 11.12
N ARG A 81 7.30 -1.62 12.26
CA ARG A 81 7.35 -2.87 13.05
C ARG A 81 5.97 -3.25 13.58
N GLU A 82 5.19 -2.28 14.06
CA GLU A 82 3.81 -2.51 14.51
C GLU A 82 2.91 -2.96 13.36
N HIS A 83 3.01 -2.29 12.21
CA HIS A 83 2.28 -2.66 11.00
C HIS A 83 2.64 -4.08 10.55
N PHE A 84 3.92 -4.41 10.48
CA PHE A 84 4.40 -5.75 10.13
C PHE A 84 3.79 -6.80 11.06
N ARG A 85 3.85 -6.58 12.37
CA ARG A 85 3.25 -7.48 13.36
C ARG A 85 1.74 -7.65 13.15
N ARG A 86 1.03 -6.56 12.82
CA ARG A 86 -0.41 -6.61 12.51
C ARG A 86 -0.68 -7.46 11.27
N ILE A 87 0.11 -7.32 10.21
CA ILE A 87 -0.04 -8.12 8.99
C ILE A 87 0.19 -9.61 9.29
N ILE A 88 1.26 -9.96 10.03
CA ILE A 88 1.52 -11.34 10.44
C ILE A 88 0.34 -11.93 11.23
N ASN A 89 -0.23 -11.15 12.17
CA ASN A 89 -1.39 -11.57 12.93
C ASN A 89 -2.63 -11.78 12.04
N ALA A 90 -2.83 -10.91 11.04
CA ALA A 90 -3.90 -11.07 10.08
C ALA A 90 -3.76 -12.38 9.27
N PHE A 91 -2.56 -12.69 8.78
CA PHE A 91 -2.30 -13.96 8.08
C PHE A 91 -2.61 -15.18 8.96
N ARG A 92 -2.25 -15.14 10.25
CA ARG A 92 -2.59 -16.21 11.21
C ARG A 92 -4.10 -16.31 11.45
N TYR A 93 -4.80 -15.19 11.51
CA TYR A 93 -6.24 -15.14 11.76
C TYR A 93 -7.12 -15.55 10.56
N TYR A 94 -6.55 -15.59 9.35
CA TYR A 94 -7.27 -15.92 8.12
C TYR A 94 -8.11 -17.20 8.22
N GLY A 95 -7.53 -18.28 8.74
CA GLY A 95 -8.22 -19.57 8.89
C GLY A 95 -9.46 -19.47 9.78
N THR A 96 -9.31 -18.88 10.96
CA THR A 96 -10.41 -18.65 11.91
C THR A 96 -11.50 -17.79 11.27
N ASN A 97 -11.14 -16.67 10.65
CA ASN A 97 -12.11 -15.78 9.98
C ASN A 97 -12.89 -16.51 8.87
N MET A 98 -12.21 -17.31 8.04
CA MET A 98 -12.87 -18.03 6.96
C MET A 98 -13.78 -19.13 7.50
N HIS A 99 -13.37 -19.87 8.53
CA HIS A 99 -14.21 -20.87 9.18
C HIS A 99 -15.45 -20.26 9.83
N GLU A 100 -15.32 -19.13 10.53
CA GLU A 100 -16.47 -18.42 11.11
C GLU A 100 -17.50 -18.01 10.05
N ARG A 101 -17.03 -17.52 8.89
CA ARG A 101 -17.89 -17.17 7.77
C ARG A 101 -18.64 -18.39 7.23
N VAL A 102 -17.94 -19.49 6.98
CA VAL A 102 -18.57 -20.74 6.50
C VAL A 102 -19.58 -21.27 7.52
N ASN A 103 -19.24 -21.25 8.81
CA ASN A 103 -20.14 -21.68 9.87
C ASN A 103 -21.40 -20.80 9.99
N ARG A 104 -21.28 -19.49 9.76
CA ARG A 104 -22.43 -18.59 9.72
C ARG A 104 -23.36 -18.92 8.57
N THR A 105 -22.80 -19.13 7.37
CA THR A 105 -23.56 -19.53 6.18
C THR A 105 -24.23 -20.89 6.35
N GLU A 106 -23.56 -21.86 6.97
CA GLU A 106 -24.16 -23.16 7.27
C GLU A 106 -25.35 -23.03 8.23
N ARG A 107 -25.21 -22.22 9.30
CA ARG A 107 -26.32 -21.97 10.23
C ARG A 107 -27.52 -21.32 9.54
N GLN A 108 -27.27 -20.36 8.65
CA GLN A 108 -28.32 -19.72 7.85
C GLN A 108 -29.02 -20.75 6.96
N PHE A 109 -28.28 -21.62 6.28
CA PHE A 109 -28.87 -22.67 5.45
C PHE A 109 -29.71 -23.66 6.28
N LYS A 110 -29.19 -24.11 7.43
CA LYS A 110 -29.89 -25.02 8.34
C LYS A 110 -31.14 -24.39 8.98
N SER A 111 -31.22 -23.06 9.05
CA SER A 111 -32.40 -22.35 9.55
C SER A 111 -33.56 -22.31 8.54
N LEU A 112 -33.32 -22.66 7.27
CA LEU A 112 -34.36 -22.69 6.24
C LEU A 112 -35.32 -23.88 6.44
N PRO A 113 -36.57 -23.79 5.99
CA PRO A 113 -37.49 -24.93 5.91
C PRO A 113 -36.92 -26.12 5.12
N ALA A 114 -37.30 -27.35 5.51
CA ALA A 114 -36.77 -28.59 4.93
C ALA A 114 -37.02 -28.72 3.42
N ASN A 115 -38.17 -28.23 2.93
CA ASN A 115 -38.49 -28.19 1.51
C ASN A 115 -37.53 -27.30 0.70
N GLN A 116 -37.06 -26.19 1.28
CA GLN A 116 -36.07 -25.32 0.65
C GLN A 116 -34.67 -25.93 0.70
N GLN A 117 -34.33 -26.58 1.81
CA GLN A 117 -33.06 -27.31 1.92
C GLN A 117 -32.97 -28.45 0.89
N SER A 118 -34.06 -29.17 0.64
CA SER A 118 -34.08 -30.27 -0.33
C SER A 118 -33.88 -29.82 -1.79
N LEU A 119 -34.09 -28.54 -2.11
CA LEU A 119 -33.78 -27.98 -3.43
C LEU A 119 -32.26 -27.88 -3.67
N LEU A 120 -31.46 -27.88 -2.60
CA LEU A 120 -30.01 -27.70 -2.65
C LEU A 120 -29.26 -28.80 -1.88
N PRO A 121 -29.40 -30.08 -2.29
CA PRO A 121 -28.83 -31.21 -1.55
C PRO A 121 -27.29 -31.18 -1.49
N GLN A 122 -26.64 -30.52 -2.46
CA GLN A 122 -25.18 -30.42 -2.54
C GLN A 122 -24.59 -29.22 -1.78
N TYR A 123 -25.42 -28.40 -1.15
CA TYR A 123 -24.95 -27.17 -0.51
C TYR A 123 -24.03 -27.44 0.69
N LEU A 124 -24.43 -28.34 1.60
CA LEU A 124 -23.62 -28.70 2.76
C LEU A 124 -22.31 -29.41 2.36
N PRO A 125 -22.31 -30.42 1.46
CA PRO A 125 -21.06 -30.97 0.92
C PRO A 125 -20.14 -29.93 0.27
N HIS A 126 -20.72 -28.91 -0.40
CA HIS A 126 -19.95 -27.82 -0.96
C HIS A 126 -19.27 -26.96 0.12
N LEU A 127 -19.96 -26.65 1.22
CA LEU A 127 -19.37 -25.93 2.36
C LEU A 127 -18.21 -26.71 2.99
N ASP A 128 -18.31 -28.05 3.08
CA ASP A 128 -17.21 -28.89 3.58
C ASP A 128 -16.00 -28.89 2.63
N LYS A 129 -16.24 -28.85 1.33
CA LYS A 129 -15.18 -28.66 0.34
C LYS A 129 -14.49 -27.31 0.54
N ILE A 130 -15.24 -26.24 0.81
CA ILE A 130 -14.67 -24.92 1.15
C ILE A 130 -13.83 -25.00 2.42
N ARG A 131 -14.30 -25.65 3.50
CA ARG A 131 -13.52 -25.84 4.73
C ARG A 131 -12.19 -26.52 4.44
N LYS A 132 -12.17 -27.55 3.59
CA LYS A 132 -10.94 -28.23 3.19
C LYS A 132 -9.96 -27.29 2.48
N TYR A 133 -10.44 -26.40 1.61
CA TYR A 133 -9.58 -25.40 0.95
C TYR A 133 -9.09 -24.32 1.93
N VAL A 134 -9.92 -23.90 2.88
CA VAL A 134 -9.50 -22.99 3.96
C VAL A 134 -8.36 -23.60 4.79
N CYS A 135 -8.49 -24.89 5.18
CA CYS A 135 -7.43 -25.59 5.90
C CYS A 135 -6.14 -25.73 5.09
N LYS A 136 -6.23 -25.96 3.77
CA LYS A 136 -5.04 -26.04 2.89
C LYS A 136 -4.33 -24.70 2.75
N ASN A 137 -5.08 -23.60 2.74
CA ASN A 137 -4.55 -22.25 2.56
C ASN A 137 -4.08 -21.62 3.89
N GLY A 138 -4.48 -22.18 5.03
CA GLY A 138 -4.06 -21.74 6.34
C GLY A 138 -2.77 -22.43 6.77
N PRO A 139 -1.65 -21.72 6.99
CA PRO A 139 -0.53 -22.30 7.71
C PRO A 139 -0.98 -22.60 9.14
N PHE A 140 -0.84 -23.88 9.51
CA PHE A 140 -1.03 -24.45 10.83
C PHE A 140 -0.36 -23.58 11.91
N HIS A 141 -1.09 -22.72 12.59
CA HIS A 141 -0.75 -22.24 13.92
C HIS A 141 -2.02 -21.73 14.58
N THR A 142 -2.35 -22.27 15.76
CA THR A 142 -3.43 -21.77 16.59
C THR A 142 -3.21 -20.28 16.85
N PRO A 143 -4.20 -19.40 16.63
CA PRO A 143 -4.06 -18.00 16.96
C PRO A 143 -3.76 -17.87 18.46
N ASP A 144 -2.72 -17.11 18.80
CA ASP A 144 -2.50 -16.66 20.17
C ASP A 144 -3.74 -15.84 20.59
N ILE A 145 -4.26 -16.04 21.80
CA ILE A 145 -5.55 -15.46 22.26
C ILE A 145 -5.51 -13.92 22.17
N ASN A 146 -4.31 -13.33 22.24
CA ASN A 146 -4.08 -11.89 22.07
C ASN A 146 -4.14 -11.39 20.61
N SER A 147 -4.17 -12.29 19.60
CA SER A 147 -4.16 -11.92 18.18
C SER A 147 -5.54 -11.62 17.59
N VAL A 148 -6.62 -12.01 18.28
CA VAL A 148 -8.02 -11.86 17.83
C VAL A 148 -8.44 -10.38 17.76
N HIS A 149 -7.85 -9.53 18.60
CA HIS A 149 -8.17 -8.10 18.67
C HIS A 149 -7.42 -7.25 17.63
N LEU A 150 -6.43 -7.81 16.92
CA LEU A 150 -5.52 -7.00 16.08
C LEU A 150 -5.81 -7.09 14.58
N ALA A 151 -6.55 -8.11 14.13
CA ALA A 151 -6.82 -8.31 12.71
C ALA A 151 -8.18 -7.72 12.34
N SER A 152 -8.18 -6.57 11.68
CA SER A 152 -9.42 -5.90 11.25
C SER A 152 -10.07 -6.62 10.06
N THR A 153 -11.37 -6.38 9.85
CA THR A 153 -12.07 -6.80 8.62
C THR A 153 -11.37 -6.25 7.37
N PHE A 154 -10.81 -5.04 7.46
CA PHE A 154 -10.00 -4.43 6.39
C PHE A 154 -8.76 -5.26 6.06
N ASP A 155 -8.06 -5.77 7.08
CA ASP A 155 -6.87 -6.60 6.90
C ASP A 155 -7.24 -7.93 6.23
N MET A 156 -8.39 -8.51 6.58
CA MET A 156 -8.91 -9.72 5.91
C MET A 156 -9.20 -9.49 4.43
N ASP A 157 -9.73 -8.32 4.06
CA ASP A 157 -10.00 -8.00 2.67
C ASP A 157 -8.72 -7.75 1.87
N LYS A 158 -7.71 -7.11 2.48
CA LYS A 158 -6.37 -7.01 1.89
C LYS A 158 -5.76 -8.38 1.68
N LEU A 159 -5.83 -9.29 2.65
CA LEU A 159 -5.34 -10.66 2.52
C LEU A 159 -6.00 -11.42 1.36
N LYS A 160 -7.33 -11.33 1.23
CA LYS A 160 -8.05 -11.95 0.10
C LYS A 160 -7.56 -11.41 -1.23
N SER A 161 -7.32 -10.10 -1.32
CA SER A 161 -6.76 -9.47 -2.52
C SER A 161 -5.32 -9.94 -2.79
N THR A 162 -4.49 -10.09 -1.76
CA THR A 162 -3.14 -10.65 -1.88
C THR A 162 -3.18 -12.09 -2.41
N LEU A 163 -4.09 -12.93 -1.91
CA LEU A 163 -4.26 -14.30 -2.42
C LEU A 163 -4.67 -14.32 -3.91
N LYS A 164 -5.56 -13.40 -4.33
CA LYS A 164 -5.90 -13.25 -5.75
C LYS A 164 -4.72 -12.75 -6.59
N GLN A 165 -3.88 -11.91 -6.00
CA GLN A 165 -2.69 -11.36 -6.66
C GLN A 165 -1.69 -12.47 -7.01
N PHE A 166 -1.55 -13.50 -6.17
CA PHE A 166 -0.75 -14.69 -6.49
C PHE A 166 -1.26 -15.42 -7.72
N VAL A 167 -2.57 -15.58 -7.88
CA VAL A 167 -3.16 -16.22 -9.07
C VAL A 167 -2.85 -15.41 -10.32
N ARG A 168 -3.07 -14.08 -10.27
CA ARG A 168 -2.81 -13.17 -11.40
C ARG A 168 -1.35 -13.24 -11.86
N ASP A 169 -0.40 -13.11 -10.93
CA ASP A 169 1.01 -12.97 -11.29
C ASP A 169 1.75 -14.30 -11.48
N TRP A 170 1.36 -15.37 -10.77
CA TRP A 170 2.19 -16.58 -10.65
C TRP A 170 1.49 -17.89 -11.01
N SER A 171 0.20 -17.87 -11.34
CA SER A 171 -0.49 -19.10 -11.80
C SER A 171 -0.61 -19.18 -13.31
N GLU A 172 -0.82 -20.39 -13.83
CA GLU A 172 -1.11 -20.63 -15.24
C GLU A 172 -2.46 -20.00 -15.63
N GLU A 173 -3.46 -20.05 -14.74
CA GLU A 173 -4.77 -19.42 -14.96
C GLU A 173 -4.68 -17.89 -15.08
N GLY A 174 -3.68 -17.25 -14.47
CA GLY A 174 -3.41 -15.82 -14.60
C GLY A 174 -2.70 -15.42 -15.90
N LYS A 175 -2.18 -16.37 -16.68
CA LYS A 175 -1.43 -16.12 -17.92
C LYS A 175 -2.16 -15.23 -18.93
N PRO A 176 -3.44 -15.48 -19.31
CA PRO A 176 -4.13 -14.61 -20.27
C PRO A 176 -4.25 -13.15 -19.79
N GLU A 177 -4.40 -12.92 -18.48
CA GLU A 177 -4.44 -11.58 -17.91
C GLU A 177 -3.06 -10.90 -17.96
N ARG A 178 -2.00 -11.65 -17.62
CA ARG A 178 -0.61 -11.15 -17.77
C ARG A 178 -0.27 -10.84 -19.22
N GLU A 179 -0.72 -11.68 -20.15
CA GLU A 179 -0.51 -11.44 -21.57
C GLU A 179 -1.18 -10.15 -22.02
N SER A 180 -2.45 -9.95 -21.65
CA SER A 180 -3.18 -8.73 -22.00
C SER A 180 -2.60 -7.46 -21.35
N CYS A 181 -2.16 -7.52 -20.09
CA CYS A 181 -1.71 -6.34 -19.35
C CYS A 181 -0.21 -6.05 -19.50
N TYR A 182 0.65 -7.07 -19.43
CA TYR A 182 2.10 -6.89 -19.41
C TYR A 182 2.73 -6.90 -20.80
N GLN A 183 2.20 -7.66 -21.76
CA GLN A 183 2.82 -7.74 -23.10
C GLN A 183 2.87 -6.41 -23.84
N PRO A 184 1.84 -5.53 -23.81
CA PRO A 184 1.95 -4.22 -24.44
C PRO A 184 3.09 -3.37 -23.85
N ILE A 185 3.24 -3.41 -22.52
CA ILE A 185 4.29 -2.67 -21.80
C ILE A 185 5.67 -3.23 -22.15
N ILE A 186 5.84 -4.55 -22.10
CA ILE A 186 7.10 -5.24 -22.42
C ILE A 186 7.47 -4.99 -23.88
N SER A 187 6.50 -5.06 -24.80
CA SER A 187 6.72 -4.81 -26.23
C SER A 187 7.25 -3.41 -26.49
N GLU A 188 6.67 -2.40 -25.85
CA GLU A 188 7.17 -1.02 -25.96
C GLU A 188 8.56 -0.86 -25.33
N ILE A 189 8.83 -1.50 -24.19
CA ILE A 189 10.18 -1.46 -23.58
C ILE A 189 11.21 -2.10 -24.52
N VAL A 190 10.94 -3.28 -25.06
CA VAL A 190 11.84 -3.99 -25.98
C VAL A 190 12.08 -3.18 -27.25
N LYS A 191 11.01 -2.59 -27.82
CA LYS A 191 11.07 -1.76 -29.02
C LYS A 191 11.95 -0.52 -28.84
N ASN A 192 11.89 0.13 -27.67
CA ASN A 192 12.64 1.37 -27.40
C ASN A 192 14.05 1.12 -26.85
N PHE A 193 14.30 -0.04 -26.22
CA PHE A 193 15.57 -0.34 -25.53
C PHE A 193 16.31 -1.57 -26.09
N GLN A 194 16.23 -1.78 -27.41
CA GLN A 194 16.72 -2.95 -28.17
C GLN A 194 18.17 -3.42 -27.92
N ARG A 195 18.97 -2.74 -27.08
CA ARG A 195 20.38 -3.07 -26.85
C ARG A 195 20.83 -3.26 -25.40
N LYS A 196 19.95 -3.25 -24.39
CA LYS A 196 20.44 -3.38 -22.99
C LYS A 196 19.65 -4.24 -22.00
N MET A 197 18.53 -4.86 -22.34
CA MET A 197 17.90 -5.78 -21.38
C MET A 197 17.41 -7.05 -22.02
N VAL A 198 18.16 -8.13 -21.80
CA VAL A 198 17.58 -9.47 -21.74
C VAL A 198 16.81 -9.52 -20.42
N ILE A 199 15.49 -9.27 -20.48
CA ILE A 199 14.63 -9.52 -19.32
C ILE A 199 14.34 -11.02 -19.32
N VAL A 200 15.07 -11.76 -18.49
CA VAL A 200 14.80 -13.17 -18.24
C VAL A 200 13.69 -13.23 -17.17
N PHE A 201 12.52 -13.72 -17.56
CA PHE A 201 11.43 -14.11 -16.65
C PHE A 201 11.45 -15.62 -16.44
#